data_AF-A0A840FM18-F1
#
_entry.id   AF-A0A840FM18-F1
#
_cell.length_a   1.000
_cell.length_b   1.000
_cell.length_c   1.000
_cell.angle_alpha   90.00
_cell.angle_beta   90.00
_cell.angle_gamma   90.00
#
_symmetry.space_group_name_H-M   'P 1'
#
loop_
_entity.id
_entity.type
_entity.pdbx_description
1 polymer ?
#
loop_
_entity_poly.entity_id
_entity_poly.type
_entity_poly.pdbx_seq_one_letter_code
_entity_poly.pdbx_strand_id
1 'polypeptide(L)'
;MSLVLALTLASANAQGCSRVIQITLDFQEDSAQLESKQILRLARWLVDVRGLFQYGDADVEGVAVGNEAGKDRKELARRRADAAASALKTLLGGLPIHSSSNVYPTDFIRSSGNYAVVQLNPVNAPDCSPVPIPGFKY
;
A
#
# COMPACT_ATOMS: atom_id res chain seq x y z
N MET A 1 11.90 -1.56 -58.21
CA MET A 1 12.06 -2.72 -57.30
C MET A 1 11.90 -2.21 -55.87
N SER A 2 11.11 -2.93 -55.09
CA SER A 2 10.30 -2.48 -53.94
C SER A 2 11.04 -1.82 -52.77
N LEU A 3 10.44 -0.75 -52.24
CA LEU A 3 10.73 -0.14 -50.95
C LEU A 3 10.10 -1.03 -49.85
N VAL A 4 10.89 -1.57 -48.93
CA VAL A 4 10.39 -2.33 -47.77
C VAL A 4 10.16 -1.34 -46.63
N LEU A 5 8.88 -1.07 -46.32
CA LEU A 5 8.47 -0.25 -45.18
C LEU A 5 8.31 -1.15 -43.96
N ALA A 6 9.32 -1.20 -43.09
CA ALA A 6 9.24 -1.90 -41.81
C ALA A 6 8.47 -1.03 -40.79
N LEU A 7 7.18 -1.29 -40.62
CA LEU A 7 6.42 -0.78 -39.47
C LEU A 7 6.85 -1.54 -38.22
N THR A 8 7.76 -0.98 -37.44
CA THR A 8 7.97 -1.42 -36.06
C THR A 8 6.77 -0.96 -35.23
N LEU A 9 5.87 -1.90 -34.92
CA LEU A 9 4.87 -1.69 -33.87
C LEU A 9 5.61 -1.48 -32.55
N ALA A 10 5.60 -0.23 -32.06
CA ALA A 10 5.89 0.03 -30.67
C ALA A 10 4.69 -0.48 -29.84
N SER A 11 4.73 -1.76 -29.47
CA SER A 11 3.88 -2.31 -28.41
C SER A 11 4.34 -1.70 -27.10
N ALA A 12 3.87 -0.49 -26.81
CA ALA A 12 3.93 0.07 -25.47
C ALA A 12 3.10 -0.86 -24.58
N ASN A 13 3.77 -1.74 -23.84
CA ASN A 13 3.17 -2.52 -22.79
C ASN A 13 2.51 -1.53 -21.82
N ALA A 14 1.18 -1.40 -21.90
CA ALA A 14 0.38 -0.70 -20.93
C ALA A 14 0.43 -1.51 -19.63
N GLN A 15 1.52 -1.37 -18.87
CA GLN A 15 1.51 -1.70 -17.46
C GLN A 15 0.52 -0.72 -16.83
N GLY A 16 -0.64 -1.24 -16.39
CA GLY A 16 -1.65 -0.44 -15.70
C GLY A 16 -0.97 0.34 -14.57
N CYS A 17 -0.89 1.65 -14.73
CA CYS A 17 -0.18 2.57 -13.83
C CYS A 17 -0.98 2.75 -12.52
N SER A 18 -1.20 1.70 -11.74
CA SER A 18 -1.58 1.86 -10.34
C SER A 18 -0.35 2.38 -9.59
N ARG A 19 -0.32 3.69 -9.31
CA ARG A 19 0.70 4.28 -8.44
C ARG A 19 0.38 3.86 -7.02
N VAL A 20 0.96 2.74 -6.59
CA VAL A 20 0.85 2.29 -5.20
C VAL A 20 1.70 3.20 -4.31
N ILE A 21 1.05 4.07 -3.54
CA ILE A 21 1.71 5.00 -2.60
C ILE A 21 1.57 4.40 -1.21
N GLN A 22 2.47 3.47 -0.90
CA GLN A 22 2.43 2.74 0.35
C GLN A 22 3.80 2.64 1.02
N ILE A 23 3.77 2.47 2.33
CA ILE A 23 4.92 2.10 3.16
C ILE A 23 4.55 0.96 4.09
N THR A 24 5.47 0.01 4.26
CA THR A 24 5.37 -1.05 5.25
C THR A 24 6.17 -0.67 6.48
N LEU A 25 5.56 -0.76 7.66
CA LEU A 25 6.17 -0.52 8.97
C LEU A 25 6.30 -1.84 9.71
N ASP A 26 7.53 -2.24 10.02
CA ASP A 26 7.79 -3.54 10.65
C ASP A 26 7.60 -3.47 12.17
N PHE A 27 7.06 -4.55 12.73
CA PHE A 27 6.95 -4.78 14.16
C PHE A 27 7.83 -5.97 14.54
N GLN A 28 8.24 -6.02 15.80
CA GLN A 28 8.81 -7.24 16.35
C GLN A 28 7.76 -8.34 16.39
N GLU A 29 8.23 -9.58 16.39
CA GLU A 29 7.38 -10.74 16.60
C GLU A 29 6.54 -10.57 17.88
N ASP A 30 5.26 -10.92 17.80
CA ASP A 30 4.26 -10.81 18.88
C ASP A 30 4.11 -9.42 19.54
N SER A 31 4.69 -8.38 18.95
CA SER A 31 4.59 -7.00 19.44
C SER A 31 3.67 -6.14 18.58
N ALA A 32 2.97 -5.21 19.25
CA ALA A 32 2.26 -4.09 18.62
C ALA A 32 2.92 -2.74 18.93
N GLN A 33 4.13 -2.75 19.50
CA GLN A 33 4.88 -1.52 19.73
C GLN A 33 5.60 -1.10 18.46
N LEU A 34 5.24 0.08 17.94
CA LEU A 34 5.92 0.68 16.80
C LEU A 34 7.22 1.33 17.27
N GLU A 35 8.36 0.78 16.88
CA GLU A 35 9.67 1.29 17.28
C GLU A 35 9.94 2.69 16.68
N SER A 36 10.73 3.51 17.39
CA SER A 36 11.09 4.87 16.95
C SER A 36 11.72 4.89 15.55
N LYS A 37 12.46 3.85 15.17
CA LYS A 37 13.04 3.73 13.82
C LYS A 37 11.96 3.70 12.72
N GLN A 38 10.82 3.06 12.97
CA GLN A 38 9.71 2.98 12.01
C GLN A 38 8.90 4.27 11.98
N ILE A 39 8.75 4.95 13.13
CA ILE A 39 8.16 6.30 13.18
C ILE A 39 8.99 7.28 12.34
N LEU A 40 10.32 7.26 12.48
CA LEU A 40 11.22 8.09 11.68
C LEU A 40 11.15 7.74 10.18
N ARG A 41 11.03 6.45 9.85
CA ARG A 41 10.85 5.99 8.46
C ARG A 41 9.53 6.49 7.86
N LEU A 42 8.43 6.41 8.62
CA LEU A 42 7.13 6.96 8.23
C LEU A 42 7.22 8.47 7.99
N ALA A 43 7.81 9.22 8.92
CA ALA A 43 7.97 10.67 8.78
C ALA A 43 8.77 11.07 7.53
N ARG A 44 9.87 10.37 7.23
CA ARG A 44 10.67 10.61 6.02
C ARG A 44 9.88 10.31 4.75
N TRP A 45 9.21 9.16 4.71
CA TRP A 45 8.37 8.81 3.58
C TRP A 45 7.25 9.83 3.33
N LEU A 46 6.62 10.35 4.39
CA LEU A 46 5.61 11.42 4.26
C LEU A 46 6.20 12.69 3.62
N VAL A 47 7.44 13.07 3.95
CA VAL A 47 8.13 14.20 3.31
C VAL A 47 8.37 13.93 1.82
N ASP A 48 8.73 12.70 1.45
CA ASP A 48 8.99 12.32 0.06
C ASP A 48 7.72 12.34 -0.79
N VAL A 49 6.56 11.99 -0.22
CA VAL A 49 5.30 11.85 -0.98
C VAL A 49 4.37 13.07 -0.92
N ARG A 50 4.52 13.98 0.05
CA ARG A 50 3.58 15.11 0.29
C ARG A 50 3.27 16.00 -0.92
N GLY A 51 4.19 16.08 -1.88
CA GLY A 51 4.06 16.94 -3.07
C GLY A 51 3.68 16.19 -4.34
N LEU A 52 3.53 14.87 -4.27
CA LEU A 52 3.24 14.07 -5.46
C LEU A 52 1.78 14.19 -5.90
N PHE A 53 0.85 14.21 -4.94
CA PHE A 53 -0.58 14.26 -5.19
C PHE A 53 -1.32 15.01 -4.07
N GLN A 54 -2.59 15.33 -4.32
CA GLN A 54 -3.52 15.64 -3.24
C GLN A 54 -4.09 14.31 -2.71
N TYR A 55 -3.99 14.09 -1.40
CA TYR A 55 -4.50 12.89 -0.74
C TYR A 55 -5.87 13.16 -0.13
N GLY A 56 -6.82 12.25 -0.35
CA GLY A 56 -8.20 12.35 0.15
C GLY A 56 -8.39 11.63 1.48
N ASP A 57 -7.74 10.48 1.61
CA ASP A 57 -7.79 9.61 2.79
C ASP A 57 -6.54 8.71 2.82
N ALA A 58 -6.45 7.88 3.86
CA ALA A 58 -5.42 6.88 4.02
C ALA A 58 -6.01 5.56 4.55
N ASP A 59 -5.46 4.45 4.08
CA ASP A 59 -5.72 3.12 4.64
C ASP A 59 -4.54 2.69 5.51
N VAL A 60 -4.84 2.08 6.65
CA VAL A 60 -3.86 1.45 7.53
C VAL A 60 -4.27 0.01 7.80
N GLU A 61 -3.49 -0.93 7.31
CA GLU A 61 -3.71 -2.35 7.54
C GLU A 61 -2.67 -2.89 8.53
N GLY A 62 -3.12 -3.41 9.66
CA GLY A 62 -2.26 -4.19 10.56
C GLY A 62 -2.29 -5.67 10.22
N VAL A 63 -1.13 -6.33 10.23
CA VAL A 63 -0.99 -7.73 9.81
C VAL A 63 -0.39 -8.59 10.92
N ALA A 64 -0.90 -9.82 11.03
CA ALA A 64 -0.28 -10.91 11.78
C ALA A 64 -0.31 -12.21 10.94
N VAL A 65 0.61 -13.13 11.22
CA VAL A 65 0.60 -14.48 10.66
C VAL A 65 -0.03 -15.49 11.62
N GLY A 66 -0.73 -16.47 11.06
CA GLY A 66 -1.24 -17.62 11.79
C GLY A 66 -1.99 -18.58 10.87
N ASN A 67 -1.82 -19.89 11.11
CA ASN A 67 -2.52 -20.93 10.33
C ASN A 67 -4.03 -20.96 10.62
N GLU A 68 -4.45 -20.38 11.73
CA GLU A 68 -5.85 -20.12 12.06
C GLU A 68 -6.01 -18.69 12.59
N ALA A 69 -7.11 -18.02 12.23
CA ALA A 69 -7.48 -16.71 12.76
C ALA A 69 -7.94 -16.82 14.22
N GLY A 70 -7.05 -17.21 15.12
CA GLY A 70 -7.28 -17.15 16.56
C GLY A 70 -7.54 -15.71 16.99
N LYS A 71 -8.43 -15.50 17.98
CA LYS A 71 -8.78 -14.17 18.50
C LYS A 71 -7.53 -13.35 18.84
N ASP A 72 -6.49 -13.98 19.36
CA ASP A 72 -5.23 -13.33 19.75
C ASP A 72 -4.44 -12.76 18.56
N ARG A 73 -4.41 -13.47 17.41
CA ARG A 73 -3.72 -13.01 16.20
C ARG A 73 -4.45 -11.86 15.54
N LYS A 74 -5.77 -11.92 15.49
CA LYS A 74 -6.60 -10.81 14.98
C LYS A 74 -6.46 -9.58 15.86
N GLU A 75 -6.41 -9.75 17.17
CA GLU A 75 -6.20 -8.66 18.12
C GLU A 75 -4.79 -8.08 18.04
N LEU A 76 -3.76 -8.90 17.81
CA LEU A 76 -2.40 -8.40 17.54
C LEU A 76 -2.36 -7.55 16.26
N ALA A 77 -2.94 -8.04 15.16
CA ALA A 77 -3.06 -7.31 13.91
C ALA A 77 -3.80 -5.97 14.10
N ARG A 78 -4.90 -5.97 14.85
CA ARG A 78 -5.66 -4.75 15.20
C ARG A 78 -4.80 -3.74 15.96
N ARG A 79 -4.08 -4.17 17.00
CA ARG A 79 -3.21 -3.28 17.78
C ARG A 79 -2.05 -2.69 16.95
N ARG A 80 -1.53 -3.45 15.98
CA ARG A 80 -0.53 -2.94 15.01
C ARG A 80 -1.12 -1.86 14.10
N ALA A 81 -2.34 -2.06 13.60
CA ALA A 81 -3.06 -1.06 12.82
C ALA A 81 -3.26 0.23 13.63
N ASP A 82 -3.73 0.11 14.88
CA ASP A 82 -3.95 1.26 15.77
C ASP A 82 -2.66 2.05 16.04
N ALA A 83 -1.54 1.36 16.27
CA ALA A 83 -0.25 1.98 16.51
C ALA A 83 0.23 2.76 15.28
N ALA A 84 0.12 2.16 14.08
CA ALA A 84 0.48 2.82 12.83
C ALA A 84 -0.44 3.99 12.50
N ALA A 85 -1.76 3.83 12.67
CA ALA A 85 -2.75 4.88 12.44
C ALA A 85 -2.55 6.07 13.40
N SER A 86 -2.24 5.79 14.67
CA SER A 86 -1.93 6.83 15.64
C SER A 86 -0.68 7.62 15.25
N ALA A 87 0.39 6.93 14.84
CA ALA A 87 1.61 7.58 14.35
C ALA A 87 1.35 8.42 13.09
N LEU A 88 0.58 7.88 12.12
CA LEU A 88 0.19 8.61 10.91
C LEU A 88 -0.60 9.87 11.25
N LYS A 89 -1.61 9.76 12.13
CA LYS A 89 -2.44 10.89 12.56
C LYS A 89 -1.62 12.00 13.21
N THR A 90 -0.62 11.64 14.02
CA THR A 90 0.28 12.62 14.64
C THR A 90 1.16 13.34 13.60
N LEU A 91 1.59 12.65 12.55
CA LEU A 91 2.51 13.19 11.54
C LEU A 91 1.80 13.92 10.39
N LEU A 92 0.60 13.50 10.02
CA LEU A 92 -0.16 13.96 8.84
C LEU A 92 -1.61 14.30 9.24
N GLY A 93 -1.78 15.10 10.29
CA GLY A 93 -3.10 15.44 10.83
C GLY A 93 -4.07 15.98 9.78
N GLY A 94 -5.36 15.74 9.98
CA GLY A 94 -6.44 16.26 9.12
C GLY A 94 -6.86 15.34 7.96
N LEU A 95 -6.13 14.25 7.70
CA LEU A 95 -6.51 13.23 6.72
C LEU A 95 -7.39 12.14 7.37
N PRO A 96 -8.56 11.77 6.80
CA PRO A 96 -9.30 10.59 7.23
C PRO A 96 -8.44 9.33 7.15
N ILE A 97 -8.52 8.47 8.17
CA ILE A 97 -7.76 7.21 8.24
C ILE A 97 -8.74 6.05 8.43
N HIS A 98 -8.68 5.07 7.54
CA HIS A 98 -9.42 3.83 7.61
C HIS A 98 -8.50 2.71 8.06
N SER A 99 -8.80 2.10 9.22
CA SER A 99 -8.00 1.01 9.75
C SER A 99 -8.64 -0.34 9.48
N SER A 100 -7.82 -1.31 9.06
CA SER A 100 -8.20 -2.72 8.95
C SER A 100 -7.16 -3.59 9.64
N SER A 101 -7.54 -4.84 9.93
CA SER A 101 -6.64 -5.81 10.51
C SER A 101 -6.83 -7.15 9.83
N ASN A 102 -5.75 -7.82 9.44
CA ASN A 102 -5.83 -9.12 8.77
C ASN A 102 -4.85 -10.12 9.36
N VAL A 103 -5.29 -11.38 9.36
CA VAL A 103 -4.45 -12.53 9.69
C VAL A 103 -4.32 -13.34 8.43
N TYR A 104 -3.09 -13.59 8.01
CA TYR A 104 -2.82 -14.38 6.83
C TYR A 104 -2.12 -15.69 7.21
N PRO A 105 -2.39 -16.77 6.46
CA PRO A 105 -1.58 -17.98 6.57
C PRO A 105 -0.12 -17.67 6.26
N THR A 106 0.80 -18.34 6.94
CA THR A 106 2.24 -18.13 6.77
C THR A 106 2.68 -18.26 5.31
N ASP A 107 2.09 -19.19 4.57
CA ASP A 107 2.41 -19.47 3.16
C ASP A 107 1.95 -18.37 2.19
N PHE A 108 1.05 -17.48 2.62
CA PHE A 108 0.46 -16.44 1.78
C PHE A 108 1.27 -15.14 1.78
N ILE A 109 2.22 -14.97 2.71
CA ILE A 109 2.99 -13.74 2.84
C ILE A 109 4.48 -14.01 2.60
N ARG A 110 5.07 -13.20 1.70
CA ARG A 110 6.51 -13.26 1.41
C ARG A 110 7.38 -12.53 2.45
N SER A 111 6.76 -11.86 3.42
CA SER A 111 7.43 -11.12 4.50
C SER A 111 7.24 -11.82 5.85
N SER A 112 7.82 -11.28 6.92
CA SER A 112 7.73 -11.82 8.28
C SER A 112 6.30 -11.88 8.83
N GLY A 113 5.31 -11.25 8.18
CA GLY A 113 3.95 -11.17 8.72
C GLY A 113 3.79 -10.29 9.95
N ASN A 114 4.84 -9.55 10.31
CA ASN A 114 4.89 -8.67 11.47
C ASN A 114 4.99 -7.22 11.02
N TYR A 115 3.91 -6.69 10.43
CA TYR A 115 3.93 -5.34 9.87
C TYR A 115 2.57 -4.65 9.94
N ALA A 116 2.57 -3.34 9.68
CA ALA A 116 1.41 -2.62 9.20
C ALA A 116 1.73 -1.95 7.86
N VAL A 117 0.75 -1.83 6.98
CA VAL A 117 0.85 -1.06 5.73
C VAL A 117 0.11 0.24 5.91
N VAL A 118 0.73 1.33 5.49
CA VAL A 118 0.09 2.64 5.35
C VAL A 118 0.02 2.94 3.87
N GLN A 119 -1.18 3.22 3.35
CA GLN A 119 -1.41 3.65 1.98
C GLN A 119 -2.07 5.04 1.98
N LEU A 120 -1.58 5.95 1.15
CA LEU A 120 -2.24 7.24 0.92
C LEU A 120 -2.99 7.18 -0.41
N ASN A 121 -4.26 7.58 -0.38
CA ASN A 121 -5.14 7.50 -1.55
C ASN A 121 -5.24 8.88 -2.23
N PRO A 122 -4.69 9.04 -3.45
CA PRO A 122 -4.73 10.30 -4.17
C PRO A 122 -6.12 10.56 -4.78
N VAL A 123 -6.60 11.80 -4.73
CA VAL A 123 -7.89 12.20 -5.36
C VAL A 123 -7.74 12.57 -6.83
N ASN A 124 -6.52 12.87 -7.27
CA ASN A 124 -6.21 13.42 -8.59
C ASN A 124 -5.15 12.61 -9.34
N ALA A 125 -4.96 11.35 -8.98
CA ALA A 125 -4.07 10.48 -9.75
C ALA A 125 -4.68 10.25 -11.15
N PRO A 126 -3.86 10.26 -12.22
CA PRO A 126 -4.35 9.95 -13.56
C PRO A 126 -4.99 8.56 -13.58
N ASP A 127 -6.14 8.43 -14.26
CA ASP A 127 -6.77 7.12 -14.50
C ASP A 127 -5.83 6.32 -15.41
N CYS A 128 -5.35 5.22 -14.86
CA CYS A 128 -4.41 4.34 -15.51
C CYS A 128 -5.06 3.03 -15.94
N SER A 129 -6.39 3.00 -15.95
CA SER A 129 -7.17 1.97 -16.62
C SER A 129 -6.78 1.93 -18.09
N PRO A 130 -6.52 0.74 -18.67
CA PRO A 130 -6.27 0.65 -20.10
C PRO A 130 -7.50 1.18 -20.84
N VAL A 131 -7.33 2.22 -21.67
CA VAL A 131 -8.36 2.65 -22.61
C VAL A 131 -8.71 1.44 -23.47
N PRO A 132 -9.98 0.99 -23.53
CA PRO A 132 -10.35 -0.15 -24.34
C PRO A 132 -9.92 0.07 -25.79
N ILE A 133 -9.23 -0.90 -26.37
CA ILE A 133 -8.91 -0.86 -27.79
C ILE A 133 -10.24 -0.80 -28.55
N PRO A 134 -10.45 0.18 -29.46
CA PRO A 134 -11.69 0.25 -30.23
C PRO A 134 -11.99 -1.08 -30.91
N GLY A 135 -13.11 -1.70 -30.56
CA GLY A 135 -13.57 -2.97 -31.13
C GLY A 135 -13.48 -4.20 -30.21
N PHE A 136 -12.86 -4.10 -29.02
CA PHE A 136 -12.88 -5.18 -28.02
C PHE A 136 -13.84 -4.85 -26.87
N LYS A 137 -14.86 -5.68 -26.69
CA LYS A 137 -15.71 -5.72 -25.48
C LYS A 137 -15.25 -6.89 -24.63
N TYR A 138 -15.06 -6.67 -23.32
CA TYR A 138 -14.91 -7.74 -22.33
C TYR A 138 -16.25 -8.40 -22.06
#